data_AF-A0A7S2DGF7-F1
#
_entry.id   AF-A0A7S2DGF7-F1
#
_cell.length_a   1.000
_cell.length_b   1.000
_cell.length_c   1.000
_cell.angle_alpha   90.00
_cell.angle_beta   90.00
_cell.angle_gamma   90.00
#
_symmetry.space_group_name_H-M   'P 1'
#
loop_
_entity.id
_entity.type
_entity.pdbx_description
1 polymer ?
#
loop_
_entity_poly.entity_id
_entity_poly.type
_entity_poly.pdbx_seq_one_letter_code
_entity_poly.pdbx_strand_id
1 'polypeptide(L)'
;GRAHLPSYEKVLSESKQSVLIGSGRGLADVLVREEGISKRHASLVLIAIHGELGLAIVDSSTNGTFVNGKRLLAKQKRFRIRSGDVVLVKDPGLDEELGWKLDFGNTVAFFARA
;
A
#
# COMPACT_ATOMS: atom_id res chain seq x y z
N GLY A 1 -5.77 -22.31 9.29
CA GLY A 1 -4.60 -21.62 9.86
C GLY A 1 -4.61 -20.22 9.32
N ARG A 2 -4.57 -19.20 10.19
CA ARG A 2 -4.57 -17.79 9.75
C ARG A 2 -3.40 -17.56 8.80
N ALA A 3 -3.68 -17.08 7.60
CA ALA A 3 -2.65 -16.80 6.62
C ALA A 3 -1.93 -15.52 7.03
N HIS A 4 -0.69 -15.62 7.47
CA HIS A 4 0.18 -14.45 7.49
C HIS A 4 0.34 -13.95 6.06
N LEU A 5 0.07 -12.66 5.86
CA LEU A 5 0.30 -12.01 4.57
C LEU A 5 1.80 -12.00 4.31
N PRO A 6 2.25 -12.35 3.08
CA PRO A 6 3.66 -12.33 2.76
C PRO A 6 4.20 -10.89 2.81
N SER A 7 5.49 -10.76 3.15
CA SER A 7 6.22 -9.52 2.91
C SER A 7 6.28 -9.23 1.41
N TYR A 8 6.29 -7.95 1.05
CA TYR A 8 6.40 -7.49 -0.33
C TYR A 8 7.38 -6.32 -0.42
N GLU A 9 8.30 -6.39 -1.39
CA GLU A 9 9.31 -5.37 -1.63
C GLU A 9 9.30 -4.96 -3.11
N LYS A 10 9.37 -3.65 -3.37
CA LYS A 10 9.39 -3.13 -4.74
C LYS A 10 10.01 -1.74 -4.80
N VAL A 11 10.87 -1.52 -5.80
CA VAL A 11 11.30 -0.18 -6.22
C VAL A 11 10.20 0.44 -7.09
N LEU A 12 9.73 1.62 -6.69
CA LEU A 12 8.86 2.45 -7.50
C LEU A 12 9.69 3.49 -8.26
N SER A 13 9.32 3.74 -9.51
CA SER A 13 10.02 4.61 -10.45
C SER A 13 9.02 5.23 -11.43
N GLU A 14 9.50 6.01 -12.40
CA GLU A 14 8.65 6.56 -13.45
C GLU A 14 7.91 5.50 -14.26
N SER A 15 8.52 4.33 -14.50
CA SER A 15 7.91 3.23 -15.26
C SER A 15 6.96 2.36 -14.44
N LYS A 16 7.06 2.41 -13.10
CA LYS A 16 6.14 1.72 -12.17
C LYS A 16 5.93 2.61 -10.95
N GLN A 17 4.89 3.44 -11.00
CA GLN A 17 4.62 4.46 -9.98
C GLN A 17 3.70 3.98 -8.84
N SER A 18 3.27 2.72 -8.85
CA SER A 18 2.33 2.23 -7.84
C SER A 18 2.45 0.74 -7.54
N VAL A 19 1.97 0.37 -6.35
CA VAL A 19 1.70 -1.01 -5.92
C VAL A 19 0.20 -1.14 -5.65
N LEU A 20 -0.46 -2.07 -6.32
CA LEU A 20 -1.86 -2.40 -6.09
C LEU A 20 -2.00 -3.57 -5.10
N ILE A 21 -2.75 -3.35 -4.03
CA ILE A 21 -3.13 -4.37 -3.05
C ILE A 21 -4.59 -4.76 -3.31
N GLY A 22 -4.89 -6.04 -3.34
CA GLY A 22 -6.27 -6.53 -3.46
C GLY A 22 -6.38 -8.02 -3.76
N SER A 23 -7.61 -8.49 -3.99
CA SER A 23 -7.91 -9.91 -4.25
C SER A 23 -7.89 -10.32 -5.72
N GLY A 24 -7.66 -9.36 -6.64
CA GLY A 24 -7.67 -9.62 -8.08
C GLY A 24 -6.43 -10.40 -8.54
N ARG A 25 -6.56 -11.72 -8.74
CA ARG A 25 -5.48 -12.54 -9.32
C ARG A 25 -5.10 -12.02 -10.72
N GLY A 26 -3.81 -11.84 -10.96
CA GLY A 26 -3.28 -11.30 -12.23
C GLY A 26 -3.46 -9.78 -12.40
N LEU A 27 -4.07 -9.11 -11.41
CA LEU A 27 -4.27 -7.67 -11.38
C LEU A 27 -3.49 -7.00 -10.25
N ALA A 28 -3.62 -7.52 -9.02
CA ALA A 28 -2.95 -6.98 -7.85
C ALA A 28 -1.46 -7.34 -7.83
N ASP A 29 -0.62 -6.37 -7.46
CA ASP A 29 0.80 -6.60 -7.19
C ASP A 29 0.97 -7.38 -5.88
N VAL A 30 0.14 -7.05 -4.87
CA VAL A 30 0.05 -7.76 -3.59
C VAL A 30 -1.31 -8.45 -3.51
N LEU A 31 -1.32 -9.76 -3.70
CA LEU A 31 -2.53 -10.57 -3.70
C LEU A 31 -2.96 -10.95 -2.28
N VAL A 32 -4.17 -10.56 -1.90
CA VAL A 32 -4.79 -10.89 -0.61
C VAL A 32 -6.00 -11.78 -0.85
N ARG A 33 -5.97 -13.01 -0.31
CA ARG A 33 -7.04 -14.02 -0.50
C ARG A 33 -7.96 -14.12 0.71
N GLU A 34 -8.46 -12.98 1.13
CA GLU A 34 -9.37 -12.88 2.27
C GLU A 34 -10.74 -12.34 1.84
N GLU A 35 -11.77 -12.80 2.53
CA GLU A 35 -13.13 -12.32 2.31
C GLU A 35 -13.24 -10.82 2.68
N GLY A 36 -14.04 -10.09 1.91
CA GLY A 36 -14.24 -8.65 2.10
C GLY A 36 -13.13 -7.78 1.51
N ILE A 37 -12.13 -8.37 0.86
CA ILE A 37 -11.09 -7.63 0.13
C ILE A 37 -11.49 -7.43 -1.33
N SER A 38 -11.67 -6.17 -1.74
CA SER A 38 -11.94 -5.81 -3.13
C SER A 38 -10.79 -6.18 -4.08
N LYS A 39 -11.11 -6.43 -5.36
CA LYS A 39 -10.10 -6.77 -6.39
C LYS A 39 -9.02 -5.69 -6.54
N ARG A 40 -9.43 -4.41 -6.44
CA ARG A 40 -8.57 -3.23 -6.33
C ARG A 40 -8.88 -2.57 -5.00
N HIS A 41 -8.21 -2.97 -3.94
CA HIS A 41 -8.57 -2.54 -2.59
C HIS A 41 -7.92 -1.21 -2.24
N ALA A 42 -6.59 -1.16 -2.29
CA ALA A 42 -5.81 0.04 -2.04
C ALA A 42 -4.61 0.11 -2.98
N SER A 43 -4.15 1.31 -3.28
CA SER A 43 -2.93 1.53 -4.05
C SER A 43 -1.97 2.42 -3.29
N LEU A 44 -0.73 1.97 -3.14
CA LEU A 44 0.39 2.85 -2.80
C LEU A 44 0.87 3.50 -4.09
N VAL A 45 0.98 4.82 -4.11
CA VAL A 45 1.32 5.61 -5.31
C VAL A 45 2.42 6.60 -4.98
N LEU A 46 3.39 6.74 -5.89
CA LEU A 46 4.37 7.83 -5.82
C LEU A 46 3.66 9.17 -5.99
N ILE A 47 4.09 10.15 -5.20
CA ILE A 47 3.64 11.54 -5.28
C ILE A 47 4.84 12.47 -5.18
N ALA A 48 4.74 13.65 -5.81
CA ALA A 48 5.69 14.73 -5.61
C ALA A 48 5.23 15.60 -4.44
N ILE A 49 6.12 15.88 -3.50
CA ILE A 49 5.91 16.76 -2.35
C ILE A 49 7.07 17.75 -2.33
N HIS A 50 6.81 19.02 -2.63
CA HIS A 50 7.83 20.07 -2.64
C HIS A 50 9.09 19.72 -3.46
N GLY A 51 8.92 19.01 -4.59
CA GLY A 51 10.03 18.60 -5.46
C GLY A 51 10.70 17.28 -5.07
N GLU A 52 10.31 16.67 -3.95
CA GLU A 52 10.79 15.36 -3.52
C GLU A 52 9.75 14.25 -3.78
N LEU A 53 10.22 13.01 -3.94
CA LEU A 53 9.35 11.85 -4.03
C LEU A 53 8.85 11.45 -2.64
N GLY A 54 7.56 11.16 -2.56
CA GLY A 54 6.89 10.59 -1.39
C GLY A 54 5.89 9.52 -1.80
N LEU A 55 5.24 8.93 -0.79
CA LEU A 55 4.24 7.90 -0.98
C LEU A 55 2.89 8.35 -0.46
N ALA A 56 1.82 7.96 -1.15
CA ALA A 56 0.46 8.08 -0.66
C ALA A 56 -0.27 6.75 -0.85
N ILE A 57 -1.28 6.52 0.00
CA ILE A 57 -2.24 5.45 -0.19
C ILE A 57 -3.55 6.02 -0.75
N VAL A 58 -4.19 5.26 -1.64
CA VAL A 58 -5.51 5.58 -2.20
C VAL A 58 -6.44 4.39 -1.95
N ASP A 59 -7.51 4.61 -1.18
CA ASP A 59 -8.53 3.60 -0.93
C ASP A 59 -9.53 3.52 -2.09
N SER A 60 -9.72 2.31 -2.61
CA SER A 60 -10.72 1.95 -3.64
C SER A 60 -11.66 0.85 -3.20
N SER A 61 -11.58 0.46 -1.94
CA SER A 61 -12.25 -0.72 -1.42
C SER A 61 -13.72 -0.49 -1.11
N THR A 62 -14.44 -1.59 -0.90
CA THR A 62 -15.81 -1.57 -0.37
C THR A 62 -15.78 -1.27 1.13
N ASN A 63 -14.99 -2.03 1.89
CA ASN A 63 -15.02 -2.04 3.36
C ASN A 63 -14.11 -0.99 4.02
N GLY A 64 -13.14 -0.45 3.30
CA GLY A 64 -12.26 0.63 3.75
C GLY A 64 -10.83 0.17 3.97
N THR A 65 -9.92 1.12 3.82
CA THR A 65 -8.50 0.97 4.16
C THR A 65 -8.19 1.78 5.42
N PHE A 66 -7.26 1.29 6.24
CA PHE A 66 -6.91 1.88 7.53
C PHE A 66 -5.41 2.17 7.59
N VAL A 67 -5.04 3.29 8.21
CA VAL A 67 -3.65 3.69 8.47
C VAL A 67 -3.50 3.94 9.96
N ASN A 68 -2.54 3.29 10.60
CA ASN A 68 -2.29 3.37 12.03
C ASN A 68 -3.57 3.17 12.86
N GLY A 69 -4.33 2.13 12.51
CA GLY A 69 -5.59 1.76 13.15
C GLY A 69 -6.80 2.66 12.82
N LYS A 70 -6.62 3.73 12.04
CA LYS A 70 -7.70 4.67 11.70
C LYS A 70 -8.14 4.51 10.26
N ARG A 71 -9.45 4.43 10.03
CA ARG A 71 -10.04 4.35 8.68
C ARG A 71 -9.76 5.63 7.91
N LEU A 72 -9.42 5.51 6.63
CA LEU A 72 -9.31 6.67 5.74
C LEU A 72 -10.68 7.30 5.52
N LEU A 73 -10.75 8.63 5.63
CA LEU A 73 -12.01 9.39 5.62
C LEU A 73 -12.65 9.48 4.24
N ALA A 74 -11.85 9.39 3.17
CA ALA A 74 -12.32 9.55 1.80
C ALA A 74 -11.71 8.50 0.87
N LYS A 75 -12.57 7.85 0.07
CA LYS A 75 -12.15 6.97 -1.02
C LYS A 75 -11.66 7.79 -2.21
N GLN A 76 -10.80 7.20 -3.03
CA GLN A 76 -10.22 7.82 -4.24
C GLN A 76 -9.42 9.11 -3.99
N LYS A 77 -9.07 9.41 -2.73
CA LYS A 77 -8.18 10.52 -2.36
C LYS A 77 -6.82 9.97 -1.96
N ARG A 78 -5.77 10.75 -2.24
CA ARG A 78 -4.40 10.46 -1.84
C ARG A 78 -4.22 10.84 -0.38
N PHE A 79 -3.89 9.88 0.46
CA PHE A 79 -3.50 10.11 1.84
C PHE A 79 -2.00 9.87 1.98
N ARG A 80 -1.25 10.87 2.44
CA ARG A 80 0.21 10.77 2.57
C ARG A 80 0.57 9.68 3.57
N ILE A 81 1.55 8.86 3.20
CA ILE A 81 2.14 7.81 4.04
C ILE A 81 3.57 8.20 4.41
N ARG A 82 4.01 7.79 5.59
CA ARG A 82 5.38 7.91 6.09
C ARG A 82 5.97 6.52 6.33
N SER A 83 7.30 6.41 6.25
CA SER A 83 7.97 5.17 6.66
C SER A 83 7.67 4.91 8.13
N GLY A 84 7.37 3.66 8.47
CA GLY A 84 6.91 3.20 9.76
C GLY A 84 5.38 3.11 9.91
N ASP A 85 4.59 3.74 9.04
CA ASP A 85 3.12 3.65 9.09
C ASP A 85 2.64 2.21 8.87
N VAL A 86 1.59 1.82 9.59
CA VAL A 86 0.90 0.53 9.43
C VAL A 86 -0.33 0.72 8.57
N VAL A 87 -0.43 -0.05 7.49
CA VAL A 87 -1.60 -0.09 6.59
C VAL A 87 -2.33 -1.39 6.76
N LEU A 88 -3.64 -1.33 7.04
CA LEU A 88 -4.54 -2.48 7.11
C LEU A 88 -5.60 -2.40 6.02
N VAL A 89 -5.95 -3.56 5.46
CA VAL A 89 -7.01 -3.70 4.43
C VAL A 89 -8.31 -4.27 4.99
N LYS A 90 -8.41 -4.36 6.32
CA LYS A 90 -9.60 -4.73 7.07
C LYS A 90 -9.64 -3.94 8.38
N ASP A 91 -10.83 -3.86 8.96
CA ASP A 91 -11.02 -3.18 10.23
C ASP A 91 -10.19 -3.89 11.33
N PRO A 92 -9.30 -3.17 12.05
CA PRO A 92 -8.52 -3.76 13.12
C PRO A 92 -9.40 -4.35 14.24
N GLY A 93 -10.60 -3.84 14.47
CA GLY A 93 -11.54 -4.43 15.43
C GLY A 93 -12.07 -5.81 15.01
N LEU A 94 -11.91 -6.20 13.74
CA LEU A 94 -12.24 -7.52 13.23
C LEU A 94 -11.00 -8.39 13.05
N ASP A 95 -9.90 -7.80 12.55
CA ASP A 95 -8.65 -8.50 12.30
C ASP A 95 -7.47 -7.52 12.28
N GLU A 96 -6.66 -7.52 13.34
CA GLU A 96 -5.48 -6.66 13.48
C GLU A 96 -4.30 -7.08 12.60
N GLU A 97 -4.29 -8.31 12.09
CA GLU A 97 -3.15 -8.89 11.39
C GLU A 97 -3.23 -8.68 9.86
N LEU A 98 -4.33 -8.14 9.34
CA LEU A 98 -4.56 -8.03 7.90
C LEU A 98 -3.98 -6.76 7.28
N GLY A 99 -2.66 -6.64 7.33
CA GLY A 99 -1.93 -5.54 6.71
C GLY A 99 -0.41 -5.64 6.82
N TRP A 100 0.25 -4.48 6.70
CA TRP A 100 1.71 -4.36 6.67
C TRP A 100 2.16 -3.08 7.38
N LYS A 101 3.30 -3.16 8.07
CA LYS A 101 4.12 -1.99 8.38
C LYS A 101 4.93 -1.64 7.13
N LEU A 102 4.86 -0.39 6.69
CA LEU A 102 5.58 0.08 5.53
C LEU A 102 6.94 0.62 5.94
N ASP A 103 8.00 0.11 5.33
CA ASP A 103 9.33 0.70 5.41
C ASP A 103 9.78 1.09 4.00
N PHE A 104 10.17 2.34 3.82
CA PHE A 104 10.65 2.85 2.55
C PHE A 104 11.59 4.05 2.75
N GLY A 105 12.46 4.23 1.77
CA GLY A 105 13.34 5.38 1.64
C GLY A 105 13.58 5.71 0.18
N ASN A 106 14.20 6.86 -0.07
CA ASN A 106 14.65 7.22 -1.40
C ASN A 106 15.99 6.54 -1.67
N THR A 107 16.06 5.76 -2.76
CA THR A 107 17.33 5.19 -3.22
C THR A 107 17.94 6.14 -4.24
N VAL A 108 19.16 6.62 -3.98
CA VAL A 108 19.98 7.25 -5.02
C VAL A 108 20.72 6.12 -5.71
N ALA A 109 20.20 5.62 -6.83
CA ALA A 109 20.93 4.66 -7.64
C ALA A 109 22.07 5.41 -8.35
N PHE A 110 23.23 5.48 -7.70
CA PHE A 110 24.47 5.90 -8.35
C PHE A 110 24.90 4.82 -9.34
N PHE A 111 24.51 4.96 -10.61
CA PHE A 111 25.16 4.20 -11.67
C PHE A 111 26.54 4.81 -11.89
N ALA A 112 27.57 4.26 -11.24
CA ALA A 112 28.94 4.44 -11.72
C ALA A 112 29.02 3.74 -13.07
N ARG A 113 29.02 4.52 -14.15
CA ARG A 113 29.50 4.03 -15.45
C ARG A 113 30.98 3.71 -15.27
N ALA A 114 31.32 2.42 -15.26
CA ALA A 114 32.66 1.95 -15.58
C ALA A 114 32.90 2.07 -17.09
#